data_AF-A0A957DF22-F1
#
_entry.id   AF-A0A957DF22-F1
#
_cell.length_a   1.000
_cell.length_b   1.000
_cell.length_c   1.000
_cell.angle_alpha   90.00
_cell.angle_beta   90.00
_cell.angle_gamma   90.00
#
_symmetry.space_group_name_H-M   'P 1'
#
loop_
_entity.id
_entity.type
_entity.pdbx_description
1 polymer ?
#
loop_
_entity_poly.entity_id
_entity_poly.type
_entity_poly.pdbx_seq_one_letter_code
_entity_poly.pdbx_strand_id
1 'polypeptide(L)'
;MFQAGEKYANRIGSYTVLELNPPKMKVAYDDGTIAQLNIQIQERIWQNILDETEAERRKIARRRERPTTDAHLFVRSISLVDVEDRSIAALRERMTIMEAGAPDVKPGDRFIYYAIEPRVFFAVATVTGPPIETKRKMSAKGSEGETIYILPLDWDVQARNLENAIALDSVELESEPNFRKLLQKPESYLSVNEDDFELLAELLTELTEEEFEEEEEEEEEIEEEA
;
A
#
# COMPACT_ATOMS: atom_id res chain seq x y z
N MET A 1 -22.70 -13.19 3.85
CA MET A 1 -23.99 -12.53 3.53
C MET A 1 -24.49 -11.70 4.70
N PHE A 2 -24.55 -10.38 4.48
CA PHE A 2 -25.08 -9.40 5.43
C PHE A 2 -26.61 -9.39 5.46
N GLN A 3 -27.19 -9.04 6.62
CA GLN A 3 -28.63 -8.83 6.79
C GLN A 3 -28.90 -7.45 7.40
N ALA A 4 -29.92 -6.75 6.89
CA ALA A 4 -30.35 -5.47 7.46
C ALA A 4 -30.94 -5.68 8.86
N GLY A 5 -30.51 -4.87 9.81
CA GLY A 5 -30.82 -4.97 11.24
C GLY A 5 -29.80 -5.77 12.05
N GLU A 6 -28.91 -6.53 11.40
CA GLU A 6 -27.88 -7.32 12.07
C GLU A 6 -26.59 -6.52 12.30
N LYS A 7 -25.84 -6.91 13.34
CA LYS A 7 -24.61 -6.26 13.78
C LYS A 7 -23.38 -7.06 13.37
N TYR A 8 -22.40 -6.37 12.81
CA TYR A 8 -21.15 -6.92 12.32
C TYR A 8 -19.99 -6.08 12.84
N ALA A 9 -18.77 -6.55 12.63
CA ALA A 9 -17.58 -5.78 12.96
C ALA A 9 -16.68 -5.66 11.73
N ASN A 10 -16.05 -4.51 11.60
CA ASN A 10 -14.86 -4.33 10.79
C ASN A 10 -13.79 -3.68 11.68
N ARG A 11 -12.68 -3.28 11.06
CA ARG A 11 -11.53 -2.73 11.77
C ARG A 11 -11.77 -1.35 12.40
N ILE A 12 -12.82 -0.64 11.96
CA ILE A 12 -13.24 0.66 12.53
C ILE A 12 -14.06 0.45 13.81
N GLY A 13 -14.85 -0.63 13.84
CA GLY A 13 -15.64 -0.96 15.01
C GLY A 13 -16.84 -1.82 14.64
N SER A 14 -17.73 -1.98 15.61
CA SER A 14 -18.99 -2.68 15.35
C SER A 14 -20.00 -1.74 14.70
N TYR A 15 -20.73 -2.26 13.71
CA TYR A 15 -21.75 -1.52 12.97
C TYR A 15 -22.99 -2.38 12.76
N THR A 16 -24.15 -1.73 12.69
CA THR A 16 -25.42 -2.34 12.34
C THR A 16 -25.76 -1.99 10.90
N VAL A 17 -26.12 -2.99 10.09
CA VAL A 17 -26.54 -2.75 8.72
C VAL A 17 -27.94 -2.14 8.74
N LEU A 18 -28.09 -0.93 8.21
CA LEU A 18 -29.39 -0.26 8.11
C LEU A 18 -30.14 -0.67 6.83
N GLU A 19 -29.44 -0.67 5.70
CA GLU A 19 -30.03 -0.95 4.39
C GLU A 19 -29.02 -1.67 3.49
N LEU A 20 -29.50 -2.61 2.69
CA LEU A 20 -28.70 -3.34 1.68
C LEU A 20 -29.18 -2.93 0.28
N ASN A 21 -28.32 -2.24 -0.47
CA ASN A 21 -28.61 -1.79 -1.83
C ASN A 21 -27.41 -2.12 -2.74
N PRO A 22 -27.30 -3.38 -3.22
CA PRO A 22 -26.13 -3.84 -3.96
C PRO A 22 -25.73 -2.88 -5.09
N PRO A 23 -24.42 -2.56 -5.24
CA PRO A 23 -23.27 -3.17 -4.55
C PRO A 23 -22.93 -2.56 -3.18
N LYS A 24 -23.72 -1.61 -2.67
CA LYS A 24 -23.45 -0.86 -1.44
C LYS A 24 -24.38 -1.26 -0.29
N MET A 25 -23.98 -0.97 0.94
CA MET A 25 -24.84 -1.06 2.11
C MET A 25 -24.69 0.18 2.96
N LYS A 26 -25.76 0.58 3.62
CA LYS A 26 -25.75 1.67 4.59
C LYS A 26 -25.65 1.07 5.98
N VAL A 27 -24.71 1.55 6.78
CA VAL A 27 -24.47 1.04 8.13
C VAL A 27 -24.47 2.17 9.14
N ALA A 28 -24.80 1.86 10.39
CA ALA A 28 -24.64 2.73 11.54
C ALA A 28 -23.64 2.14 12.51
N TYR A 29 -22.58 2.87 12.80
CA TYR A 29 -21.59 2.53 13.80
C TYR A 29 -22.09 2.85 15.22
N ASP A 30 -21.51 2.20 16.22
CA ASP A 30 -21.87 2.38 17.63
C ASP A 30 -21.62 3.82 18.15
N ASP A 31 -20.74 4.59 17.50
CA ASP A 31 -20.48 6.00 17.77
C ASP A 31 -21.58 6.93 17.21
N GLY A 32 -22.56 6.38 16.50
CA GLY A 32 -23.66 7.09 15.85
C GLY A 32 -23.38 7.52 14.40
N THR A 33 -22.18 7.23 13.87
CA THR A 33 -21.79 7.57 12.51
C THR A 33 -22.50 6.66 11.50
N ILE A 34 -22.96 7.22 10.38
CA ILE A 34 -23.60 6.48 9.30
C ILE A 34 -22.72 6.52 8.05
N ALA A 35 -22.43 5.36 7.48
CA ALA A 35 -21.57 5.23 6.29
C ALA A 35 -22.21 4.38 5.19
N GLN A 36 -21.74 4.56 3.96
CA GLN A 36 -22.05 3.68 2.83
C GLN A 36 -20.83 2.84 2.47
N LEU A 37 -20.94 1.53 2.65
CA LEU A 37 -19.84 0.57 2.44
C LEU A 37 -20.12 -0.32 1.23
N ASN A 38 -19.09 -0.90 0.62
CA ASN A 38 -19.27 -1.91 -0.42
C ASN A 38 -19.54 -3.27 0.24
N ILE A 39 -20.59 -3.97 -0.20
CA ILE A 39 -20.98 -5.27 0.35
C ILE A 39 -19.86 -6.30 0.18
N GLN A 40 -19.26 -6.38 -1.02
CA GLN A 40 -18.23 -7.39 -1.32
C GLN A 40 -16.99 -7.21 -0.44
N ILE A 41 -16.56 -5.95 -0.26
CA ILE A 41 -15.41 -5.62 0.60
C ILE A 41 -15.69 -6.01 2.05
N GLN A 42 -16.88 -5.66 2.55
CA GLN A 42 -17.22 -5.96 3.94
C GLN A 42 -17.43 -7.47 4.15
N GLU A 43 -17.90 -8.21 3.14
CA GLU A 43 -18.05 -9.66 3.24
C GLU A 43 -16.67 -10.32 3.38
N ARG A 44 -15.69 -9.85 2.61
CA ARG A 44 -14.31 -10.30 2.74
C ARG A 44 -13.71 -9.94 4.10
N ILE A 45 -13.88 -8.69 4.56
CA ILE A 45 -13.40 -8.27 5.90
C ILE A 45 -14.02 -9.12 7.01
N TRP A 46 -15.33 -9.37 6.93
CA TRP A 46 -16.04 -10.16 7.91
C TRP A 46 -15.61 -11.63 7.90
N GLN A 47 -15.40 -12.20 6.70
CA GLN A 47 -14.90 -13.55 6.53
C GLN A 47 -13.49 -13.69 7.12
N ASN A 48 -12.62 -12.73 6.85
CA ASN A 48 -11.27 -12.71 7.42
C ASN A 48 -11.28 -12.58 8.95
N ILE A 49 -12.18 -11.77 9.54
CA ILE A 49 -12.33 -11.70 11.01
C ILE A 49 -12.79 -13.04 11.60
N LEU A 50 -13.62 -13.80 10.87
CA LEU A 50 -14.10 -15.11 11.29
C LEU A 50 -13.03 -16.20 11.14
N ASP A 51 -12.21 -16.12 10.09
CA ASP A 51 -11.21 -17.13 9.73
C ASP A 51 -9.84 -16.90 10.42
N GLU A 52 -9.60 -15.70 10.92
CA GLU A 52 -8.37 -15.36 11.62
C GLU A 52 -8.28 -16.02 13.02
N THR A 53 -7.43 -17.04 13.14
CA THR A 53 -7.06 -17.60 14.45
C THR A 53 -6.12 -16.67 15.21
N GLU A 54 -6.19 -16.71 16.54
CA GLU A 54 -5.45 -15.81 17.46
C GLU A 54 -3.90 -15.90 17.31
N ALA A 55 -3.38 -16.91 16.60
CA ALA A 55 -1.96 -17.12 16.34
C ALA A 55 -1.42 -16.29 15.15
N GLU A 56 -2.19 -16.12 14.07
CA GLU A 56 -1.79 -15.31 12.90
C GLU A 56 -1.76 -13.81 13.25
N ARG A 57 -2.73 -13.36 14.08
CA ARG A 57 -2.71 -12.03 14.71
C ARG A 57 -1.37 -11.70 15.37
N ARG A 58 -0.72 -12.68 16.00
CA ARG A 58 0.53 -12.50 16.73
C ARG A 58 1.77 -12.53 15.83
N LYS A 59 1.72 -13.20 14.67
CA LYS A 59 2.82 -13.19 13.68
C LYS A 59 2.84 -11.89 12.89
N ILE A 60 1.68 -11.42 12.41
CA ILE A 60 1.53 -10.13 11.75
C ILE A 60 1.89 -8.98 12.72
N ALA A 61 1.46 -9.08 13.98
CA ALA A 61 1.85 -8.12 15.02
C ALA A 61 3.35 -8.15 15.40
N ARG A 62 4.10 -9.21 15.04
CA ARG A 62 5.56 -9.29 15.25
C ARG A 62 6.37 -8.77 14.07
N ARG A 63 5.87 -8.90 12.82
CA ARG A 63 6.42 -8.20 11.64
C ARG A 63 6.16 -6.69 11.72
N ARG A 64 5.08 -6.28 12.38
CA ARG A 64 4.84 -4.92 12.89
C ARG A 64 5.71 -4.64 14.13
N GLU A 65 7.03 -4.50 13.99
CA GLU A 65 7.71 -3.58 14.91
C GLU A 65 7.06 -2.22 14.67
N ARG A 66 6.22 -1.81 15.64
CA ARG A 66 5.40 -0.61 15.54
C ARG A 66 6.26 0.54 14.99
N PRO A 67 5.81 1.26 13.96
CA PRO A 67 6.46 2.52 13.62
C PRO A 67 6.57 3.32 14.92
N THR A 68 7.74 3.90 15.16
CA THR A 68 7.87 4.91 16.20
C THR A 68 6.74 5.92 15.98
N THR A 69 6.09 6.38 17.05
CA THR A 69 4.86 7.22 17.01
C THR A 69 5.03 8.57 16.28
N ASP A 70 6.15 8.75 15.57
CA ASP A 70 6.60 9.93 14.86
C ASP A 70 7.04 9.60 13.40
N ALA A 71 6.84 8.38 12.91
CA ALA A 71 7.17 8.02 11.53
C ALA A 71 6.20 8.67 10.54
N HIS A 72 6.73 9.29 9.48
CA HIS A 72 5.90 9.83 8.41
C HIS A 72 5.54 8.72 7.41
N LEU A 73 4.31 8.80 6.91
CA LEU A 73 3.73 7.83 6.01
C LEU A 73 3.38 8.52 4.70
N PHE A 74 3.96 8.01 3.61
CA PHE A 74 3.84 8.62 2.30
C PHE A 74 3.40 7.61 1.24
N VAL A 75 2.55 8.05 0.33
CA VAL A 75 2.42 7.43 -0.99
C VAL A 75 3.33 8.20 -1.95
N ARG A 76 4.25 7.48 -2.60
CA ARG A 76 5.17 8.03 -3.60
C ARG A 76 4.77 7.56 -4.99
N SER A 77 4.51 8.50 -5.90
CA SER A 77 4.23 8.18 -7.30
C SER A 77 5.51 8.11 -8.12
N ILE A 78 5.63 7.08 -8.96
CA ILE A 78 6.72 6.90 -9.91
C ILE A 78 6.17 6.61 -11.30
N SER A 79 6.96 6.94 -12.32
CA SER A 79 6.66 6.61 -13.71
C SER A 79 7.49 5.41 -14.13
N LEU A 80 6.86 4.39 -14.71
CA LEU A 80 7.51 3.14 -15.14
C LEU A 80 7.86 3.10 -16.63
N VAL A 81 7.47 4.11 -17.43
CA VAL A 81 7.65 4.10 -18.90
C VAL A 81 9.10 4.36 -19.32
N ASP A 82 9.87 4.98 -18.45
CA ASP A 82 11.23 5.38 -18.73
C ASP A 82 12.16 4.31 -18.13
N VAL A 83 12.42 3.25 -18.90
CA VAL A 83 13.22 2.09 -18.44
C VAL A 83 14.69 2.49 -18.17
N GLU A 84 15.12 3.66 -18.68
CA GLU A 84 16.40 4.30 -18.35
C GLU A 84 16.33 5.18 -17.08
N ASP A 85 15.16 5.25 -16.43
CA ASP A 85 14.97 6.03 -15.21
C ASP A 85 15.69 5.36 -14.03
N ARG A 86 16.66 6.09 -13.50
CA ARG A 86 17.45 5.66 -12.34
C ARG A 86 16.59 5.47 -11.10
N SER A 87 15.38 6.03 -11.02
CA SER A 87 14.43 5.73 -9.94
C SER A 87 14.10 4.24 -9.89
N ILE A 88 13.87 3.59 -11.05
CA ILE A 88 13.58 2.16 -11.12
C ILE A 88 14.83 1.33 -10.77
N ALA A 89 16.00 1.73 -11.28
CA ALA A 89 17.27 1.07 -10.96
C ALA A 89 17.60 1.17 -9.46
N ALA A 90 17.39 2.34 -8.86
CA ALA A 90 17.58 2.55 -7.42
C ALA A 90 16.65 1.67 -6.60
N LEU A 91 15.37 1.56 -6.98
CA LEU A 91 14.41 0.69 -6.27
C LEU A 91 14.86 -0.77 -6.29
N ARG A 92 15.42 -1.25 -7.42
CA ARG A 92 16.02 -2.61 -7.49
C ARG A 92 17.21 -2.76 -6.54
N GLU A 93 17.98 -1.71 -6.34
CA GLU A 93 19.10 -1.66 -5.38
C GLU A 93 18.66 -1.37 -3.94
N ARG A 94 17.35 -1.42 -3.64
CA ARG A 94 16.77 -1.05 -2.33
C ARG A 94 17.14 0.37 -1.91
N MET A 95 17.12 1.28 -2.86
CA MET A 95 17.37 2.70 -2.65
C MET A 95 16.26 3.53 -3.26
N THR A 96 16.14 4.77 -2.79
CA THR A 96 15.23 5.73 -3.39
C THR A 96 15.89 7.09 -3.51
N ILE A 97 15.68 7.74 -4.64
CA ILE A 97 16.27 9.04 -4.95
C ILE A 97 15.23 10.11 -4.61
N MET A 98 15.59 11.13 -3.85
CA MET A 98 14.73 12.28 -3.55
C MET A 98 15.31 13.52 -4.21
N GLU A 99 14.46 14.24 -4.95
CA GLU A 99 14.81 15.48 -5.64
C GLU A 99 14.69 16.70 -4.71
N ALA A 100 15.22 17.84 -5.17
CA ALA A 100 15.08 19.11 -4.48
C ALA A 100 13.59 19.50 -4.39
N GLY A 101 13.06 19.56 -3.16
CA GLY A 101 11.64 19.85 -2.89
C GLY A 101 10.82 18.65 -2.43
N ALA A 102 11.43 17.46 -2.39
CA ALA A 102 10.84 16.30 -1.72
C ALA A 102 10.76 16.53 -0.19
N PRO A 103 9.84 15.85 0.53
CA PRO A 103 9.68 16.03 1.97
C PRO A 103 10.94 15.64 2.75
N ASP A 104 11.09 16.16 3.96
CA ASP A 104 12.17 15.72 4.86
C ASP A 104 11.85 14.32 5.39
N VAL A 105 12.69 13.35 5.01
CA VAL A 105 12.46 11.92 5.27
C VAL A 105 13.55 11.41 6.18
N LYS A 106 13.13 10.72 7.24
CA LYS A 106 14.02 10.17 8.27
C LYS A 106 13.94 8.64 8.33
N PRO A 107 14.95 7.99 8.91
CA PRO A 107 14.88 6.56 9.20
C PRO A 107 13.62 6.22 10.01
N GLY A 108 12.91 5.18 9.60
CA GLY A 108 11.62 4.76 10.14
C GLY A 108 10.41 5.29 9.36
N ASP A 109 10.58 6.30 8.50
CA ASP A 109 9.51 6.72 7.58
C ASP A 109 9.22 5.63 6.56
N ARG A 110 7.97 5.55 6.10
CA ARG A 110 7.52 4.46 5.23
C ARG A 110 6.85 5.00 3.96
N PHE A 111 7.04 4.26 2.88
CA PHE A 111 6.54 4.57 1.55
C PHE A 111 5.64 3.47 1.03
N ILE A 112 4.52 3.85 0.41
CA ILE A 112 3.80 3.02 -0.55
C ILE A 112 4.13 3.54 -1.93
N TYR A 113 4.61 2.67 -2.81
CA TYR A 113 4.92 3.03 -4.19
C TYR A 113 3.71 2.84 -5.09
N TYR A 114 3.40 3.91 -5.81
CA TYR A 114 2.34 3.97 -6.81
C TYR A 114 2.95 4.17 -8.20
N ALA A 115 2.60 3.29 -9.14
CA ALA A 115 3.00 3.39 -10.54
C ALA A 115 1.90 4.08 -11.35
N ILE A 116 2.24 5.20 -12.00
CA ILE A 116 1.28 6.11 -12.63
C ILE A 116 0.61 5.48 -13.84
N GLU A 117 1.37 4.80 -14.68
CA GLU A 117 0.87 4.29 -15.97
C GLU A 117 0.00 3.04 -15.84
N PRO A 118 0.41 2.00 -15.09
CA PRO A 118 -0.50 0.91 -14.76
C PRO A 118 -1.59 1.35 -13.76
N ARG A 119 -1.43 2.50 -13.11
CA ARG A 119 -2.32 3.03 -12.06
C ARG A 119 -2.50 2.05 -10.90
N VAL A 120 -1.40 1.49 -10.40
CA VAL A 120 -1.41 0.51 -9.29
C VAL A 120 -0.45 0.90 -8.17
N PHE A 121 -0.80 0.56 -6.93
CA PHE A 121 0.12 0.51 -5.79
C PHE A 121 0.77 -0.86 -5.76
N PHE A 122 2.09 -0.95 -5.70
CA PHE A 122 2.81 -2.21 -5.95
C PHE A 122 3.87 -2.58 -4.90
N ALA A 123 4.24 -1.67 -3.99
CA ALA A 123 5.23 -1.98 -2.97
C ALA A 123 5.09 -1.11 -1.72
N VAL A 124 5.54 -1.63 -0.59
CA VAL A 124 5.72 -0.91 0.67
C VAL A 124 7.18 -1.02 1.09
N ALA A 125 7.76 0.11 1.49
CA ALA A 125 9.15 0.15 1.93
C ALA A 125 9.32 0.99 3.19
N THR A 126 10.28 0.60 4.02
CA THR A 126 10.72 1.35 5.20
C THR A 126 12.10 1.97 4.96
N VAL A 127 12.28 3.23 5.33
CA VAL A 127 13.59 3.90 5.29
C VAL A 127 14.45 3.41 6.43
N THR A 128 15.61 2.83 6.11
CA THR A 128 16.47 2.16 7.11
C THR A 128 17.66 2.99 7.56
N GLY A 129 17.97 4.08 6.87
CA GLY A 129 19.19 4.86 7.11
C GLY A 129 19.08 6.31 6.69
N PRO A 130 20.03 7.17 7.13
CA PRO A 130 19.98 8.59 6.87
C PRO A 130 20.17 8.93 5.39
N PRO A 131 19.64 10.07 4.92
CA PRO A 131 19.81 10.51 3.54
C PRO A 131 21.28 10.77 3.21
N ILE A 132 21.72 10.22 2.08
CA ILE A 132 23.06 10.42 1.53
C ILE A 132 22.97 11.53 0.48
N GLU A 133 23.55 12.69 0.77
CA GLU A 133 23.62 13.81 -0.17
C GLU A 133 24.64 13.50 -1.27
N THR A 134 24.22 13.65 -2.53
CA THR A 134 25.11 13.53 -3.69
C THR A 134 24.69 14.48 -4.81
N LYS A 135 25.58 14.70 -5.76
CA LYS A 135 25.27 15.50 -6.96
C LYS A 135 24.82 14.58 -8.09
N ARG A 136 23.73 14.96 -8.75
CA ARG A 136 23.25 14.29 -9.96
C ARG A 136 24.35 14.33 -11.01
N LYS A 137 24.92 13.16 -11.29
CA LYS A 137 25.76 12.93 -12.46
C LYS A 137 24.84 12.72 -13.65
N MET A 138 25.08 13.47 -14.73
CA MET A 138 24.42 13.43 -16.04
C MET A 138 23.39 12.28 -16.19
N SER A 139 22.10 12.60 -16.15
CA SER A 139 20.98 11.65 -16.31
C SER A 139 19.94 12.20 -17.29
N ALA A 140 19.10 11.32 -17.86
CA ALA A 140 18.10 11.64 -18.88
C ALA A 140 17.00 12.63 -18.42
N LYS A 141 16.78 12.76 -17.10
CA LYS A 141 15.94 13.78 -16.45
C LYS A 141 16.76 14.57 -15.43
N GLY A 142 16.42 15.85 -15.22
CA GLY A 142 17.05 16.73 -14.22
C GLY A 142 18.30 17.47 -14.70
N SER A 143 18.72 18.49 -13.95
CA SER A 143 19.89 19.30 -14.30
C SER A 143 21.18 18.70 -13.73
N GLU A 144 22.24 18.63 -14.54
CA GLU A 144 23.53 18.14 -14.07
C GLU A 144 24.07 19.03 -12.93
N GLY A 145 24.49 18.41 -11.83
CA GLY A 145 25.01 19.12 -10.66
C GLY A 145 23.97 19.48 -9.59
N GLU A 146 22.70 19.17 -9.82
CA GLU A 146 21.63 19.30 -8.83
C GLU A 146 21.85 18.35 -7.64
N THR A 147 21.62 18.83 -6.42
CA THR A 147 21.71 18.02 -5.21
C THR A 147 20.54 17.06 -5.15
N ILE A 148 20.84 15.78 -4.97
CA ILE A 148 19.86 14.72 -4.75
C ILE A 148 20.20 13.99 -3.46
N TYR A 149 19.19 13.41 -2.83
CA TYR A 149 19.35 12.59 -1.64
C TYR A 149 19.05 11.14 -1.99
N ILE A 150 19.93 10.22 -1.60
CA ILE A 150 19.71 8.79 -1.75
C ILE A 150 19.42 8.22 -0.37
N LEU A 151 18.27 7.56 -0.22
CA LEU A 151 17.91 6.88 1.02
C LEU A 151 17.93 5.37 0.83
N PRO A 152 18.55 4.62 1.75
CA PRO A 152 18.43 3.18 1.78
C PRO A 152 17.04 2.78 2.28
N LEU A 153 16.49 1.75 1.65
CA LEU A 153 15.18 1.19 1.94
C LEU A 153 15.30 -0.29 2.29
N ASP A 154 14.28 -0.79 2.99
CA ASP A 154 13.96 -2.20 3.02
C ASP A 154 12.55 -2.42 2.50
N TRP A 155 12.33 -3.51 1.77
CA TRP A 155 11.03 -3.85 1.22
C TRP A 155 10.23 -4.59 2.29
N ASP A 156 9.14 -3.98 2.74
CA ASP A 156 8.18 -4.64 3.61
C ASP A 156 7.34 -5.64 2.79
N VAL A 157 6.88 -5.21 1.61
CA VAL A 157 6.16 -6.01 0.61
C VAL A 157 6.40 -5.44 -0.79
N GLN A 158 6.42 -6.31 -1.81
CA GLN A 158 6.51 -5.92 -3.22
C GLN A 158 5.78 -6.95 -4.08
N ALA A 159 4.83 -6.49 -4.90
CA ALA A 159 4.19 -7.32 -5.91
C ALA A 159 5.19 -7.71 -7.00
N ARG A 160 5.24 -8.99 -7.37
CA ARG A 160 6.14 -9.49 -8.42
C ARG A 160 5.55 -9.20 -9.79
N ASN A 161 4.25 -9.46 -9.94
CA ASN A 161 3.45 -9.05 -11.09
C ASN A 161 2.62 -7.79 -10.76
N LEU A 162 2.66 -6.79 -11.64
CA LEU A 162 1.86 -5.58 -11.51
C LEU A 162 0.36 -5.83 -11.72
N GLU A 163 -0.02 -6.98 -12.30
CA GLU A 163 -1.42 -7.39 -12.41
C GLU A 163 -2.01 -7.76 -11.05
N ASN A 164 -1.18 -8.26 -10.13
CA ASN A 164 -1.54 -8.61 -8.75
C ASN A 164 -1.35 -7.43 -7.78
N ALA A 165 -1.07 -6.24 -8.31
CA ALA A 165 -0.94 -5.01 -7.53
C ALA A 165 -2.32 -4.37 -7.26
N ILE A 166 -2.39 -3.44 -6.31
CA ILE A 166 -3.67 -2.79 -5.97
C ILE A 166 -3.99 -1.69 -6.98
N ALA A 167 -5.12 -1.79 -7.68
CA ALA A 167 -5.59 -0.72 -8.57
C ALA A 167 -5.94 0.57 -7.82
N LEU A 168 -5.59 1.74 -8.39
CA LEU A 168 -5.95 3.05 -7.82
C LEU A 168 -7.45 3.19 -7.58
N ASP A 169 -8.25 2.64 -8.49
CA ASP A 169 -9.71 2.78 -8.48
C ASP A 169 -10.39 1.79 -7.51
N SER A 170 -9.67 0.82 -6.94
CA SER A 170 -10.21 -0.14 -5.95
C SER A 170 -10.08 0.32 -4.50
N VAL A 171 -9.38 1.42 -4.23
CA VAL A 171 -9.13 1.95 -2.88
C VAL A 171 -9.78 3.33 -2.71
N GLU A 172 -10.17 3.64 -1.48
CA GLU A 172 -10.52 4.99 -1.05
C GLU A 172 -9.62 5.37 0.13
N LEU A 173 -8.98 6.53 0.07
CA LEU A 173 -8.16 7.08 1.16
C LEU A 173 -8.99 8.15 1.88
N GLU A 174 -9.29 7.93 3.14
CA GLU A 174 -10.14 8.85 3.92
C GLU A 174 -9.41 10.16 4.21
N SER A 175 -8.10 10.10 4.44
CA SER A 175 -7.27 11.27 4.70
C SER A 175 -7.16 12.19 3.48
N GLU A 176 -7.19 11.63 2.27
CA GLU A 176 -6.98 12.37 1.03
C GLU A 176 -7.97 11.97 -0.07
N PRO A 177 -9.23 12.47 -0.03
CA PRO A 177 -10.29 12.10 -0.99
C PRO A 177 -9.94 12.44 -2.45
N ASN A 178 -8.99 13.35 -2.68
CA ASN A 178 -8.54 13.77 -4.00
C ASN A 178 -7.24 13.08 -4.45
N PHE A 179 -6.78 12.04 -3.75
CA PHE A 179 -5.50 11.36 -4.02
C PHE A 179 -5.31 10.99 -5.49
N ARG A 180 -6.38 10.56 -6.19
CA ARG A 180 -6.35 10.21 -7.61
C ARG A 180 -5.91 11.33 -8.55
N LYS A 181 -6.10 12.60 -8.15
CA LYS A 181 -5.61 13.77 -8.90
C LYS A 181 -4.18 14.12 -8.51
N LEU A 182 -3.84 13.92 -7.24
CA LEU A 182 -2.53 14.25 -6.69
C LEU A 182 -1.45 13.29 -7.20
N LEU A 183 -1.78 11.99 -7.32
CA LEU A 183 -0.88 10.94 -7.78
C LEU A 183 -0.67 10.89 -9.30
N GLN A 184 -1.19 11.86 -10.07
CA GLN A 184 -1.04 11.86 -11.54
C GLN A 184 0.35 12.33 -12.00
N LYS A 185 1.13 12.95 -11.12
CA LYS A 185 2.45 13.47 -11.43
C LYS A 185 3.53 12.52 -10.95
N PRO A 186 4.59 12.25 -11.73
CA PRO A 186 5.74 11.49 -11.27
C PRO A 186 6.46 12.24 -10.14
N GLU A 187 7.12 11.47 -9.27
CA GLU A 187 7.92 11.97 -8.16
C GLU A 187 7.11 12.86 -7.20
N SER A 188 5.82 12.54 -7.03
CA SER A 188 4.95 13.20 -6.06
C SER A 188 4.92 12.42 -4.75
N TYR A 189 4.77 13.15 -3.65
CA TYR A 189 4.70 12.62 -2.30
C TYR A 189 3.37 13.06 -1.69
N LEU A 190 2.53 12.09 -1.35
CA LEU A 190 1.26 12.31 -0.68
C LEU A 190 1.39 11.80 0.76
N SER A 191 1.27 12.69 1.73
CA SER A 191 1.20 12.27 3.13
C SER A 191 -0.16 11.66 3.41
N VAL A 192 -0.17 10.49 4.05
CA VAL A 192 -1.39 9.76 4.43
C VAL A 192 -1.39 9.50 5.93
N ASN A 193 -2.57 9.28 6.51
CA ASN A 193 -2.65 8.84 7.90
C ASN A 193 -2.25 7.36 8.06
N GLU A 194 -2.13 6.92 9.31
CA GLU A 194 -1.75 5.54 9.65
C GLU A 194 -2.78 4.52 9.14
N ASP A 195 -4.07 4.83 9.24
CA ASP A 195 -5.14 3.92 8.85
C ASP A 195 -5.15 3.63 7.35
N ASP A 196 -5.05 4.68 6.51
CA ASP A 196 -5.00 4.55 5.05
C ASP A 196 -3.73 3.84 4.58
N PHE A 197 -2.61 4.11 5.26
CA PHE A 197 -1.35 3.45 4.96
C PHE A 197 -1.41 1.95 5.28
N GLU A 198 -1.87 1.59 6.47
CA GLU A 198 -1.96 0.20 6.90
C GLU A 198 -2.97 -0.59 6.06
N LEU A 199 -4.08 0.04 5.62
CA LEU A 199 -5.02 -0.56 4.68
C LEU A 199 -4.33 -0.96 3.37
N LEU A 200 -3.60 -0.03 2.75
CA LEU A 200 -2.88 -0.30 1.50
C LEU A 200 -1.77 -1.33 1.68
N ALA A 201 -1.02 -1.26 2.78
CA ALA A 201 0.09 -2.18 3.04
C ALA A 201 -0.40 -3.62 3.24
N GLU A 202 -1.51 -3.79 3.94
CA GLU A 202 -2.11 -5.10 4.14
C GLU A 202 -2.70 -5.67 2.86
N LEU A 203 -3.45 -4.87 2.09
CA LEU A 203 -3.98 -5.32 0.80
C LEU A 203 -2.87 -5.78 -0.15
N LEU A 204 -1.72 -5.11 -0.11
CA LEU A 204 -0.56 -5.50 -0.90
C LEU A 204 0.00 -6.82 -0.39
N THR A 205 0.12 -6.99 0.92
CA THR A 205 0.63 -8.22 1.53
C THR A 205 -0.24 -9.41 1.18
N GLU A 206 -1.57 -9.27 1.31
CA GLU A 206 -2.56 -10.31 0.95
C GLU A 206 -2.39 -10.75 -0.50
N LEU A 207 -2.40 -9.80 -1.45
CA LEU A 207 -2.26 -10.12 -2.88
C LEU A 207 -0.90 -10.75 -3.21
N THR A 208 0.17 -10.33 -2.53
CA THR A 208 1.46 -10.98 -2.73
C THR A 208 1.52 -12.38 -2.17
N GLU A 209 0.92 -12.63 -1.00
CA GLU A 209 0.87 -13.97 -0.40
C GLU A 209 0.03 -14.93 -1.26
N GLU A 210 -1.10 -14.47 -1.81
CA GLU A 210 -1.89 -15.22 -2.81
C GLU A 210 -1.06 -15.56 -4.06
N GLU A 211 -0.28 -14.60 -4.59
CA GLU A 211 0.64 -14.83 -5.72
C GLU A 211 1.68 -15.92 -5.42
N PHE A 212 2.18 -16.00 -4.18
CA PHE A 212 3.11 -17.07 -3.78
C PHE A 212 2.45 -18.44 -3.70
N GLU A 213 1.23 -18.53 -3.18
CA GLU A 213 0.49 -19.79 -3.08
C GLU A 213 0.15 -20.35 -4.46
N GLU A 214 -0.30 -19.49 -5.39
CA GLU A 214 -0.57 -19.89 -6.78
C GLU A 214 0.69 -20.41 -7.50
N GLU A 215 1.84 -19.75 -7.32
CA GLU A 215 3.12 -20.21 -7.89
C GLU A 215 3.57 -21.57 -7.32
N GLU A 216 3.42 -21.79 -6.00
CA GLU A 216 3.78 -23.05 -5.36
C GLU A 216 2.89 -24.22 -5.83
N GLU A 217 1.58 -23.99 -5.99
CA GLU A 217 0.65 -24.99 -6.52
C GLU A 217 0.95 -25.35 -7.99
N GLU A 218 1.28 -24.36 -8.83
CA GLU A 218 1.67 -24.61 -10.22
C GLU A 218 2.98 -25.42 -10.31
N GLU A 219 3.97 -25.15 -9.46
CA GLU A 219 5.21 -25.92 -9.41
C GLU A 219 4.98 -27.37 -8.97
N GLU A 220 4.11 -27.61 -7.97
CA GLU A 220 3.75 -28.96 -7.51
C GLU A 220 3.01 -29.77 -8.59
N GLU A 221 2.07 -29.18 -9.34
CA GLU A 221 1.39 -29.86 -10.45
C GLU A 221 2.36 -30.29 -11.57
N ILE A 222 3.36 -29.46 -11.88
CA ILE A 222 4.37 -29.77 -12.90
C ILE A 222 5.29 -30.92 -12.44
N GLU A 223 5.63 -30.99 -11.15
CA GLU A 223 6.42 -32.10 -10.59
C GLU A 223 5.64 -33.41 -10.53
N GLU A 224 4.31 -33.39 -10.31
CA GLU A 224 3.48 -34.61 -10.34
C GLU A 224 3.26 -35.17 -11.75
N GLU A 225 3.35 -34.35 -12.80
CA GLU A 225 3.21 -34.77 -14.21
C GLU A 225 4.52 -35.23 -14.89
N ALA A 226 5.69 -35.12 -14.22
CA ALA A 226 7.02 -35.43 -14.75
C ALA A 226 7.57 -36.83 -14.37
#